data_AF-A0A0S7WLS6-F1
#
_entry.id   AF-A0A0S7WLS6-F1
#
_cell.length_a   1.000
_cell.length_b   1.000
_cell.length_c   1.000
_cell.angle_alpha   90.00
_cell.angle_beta   90.00
_cell.angle_gamma   90.00
#
_symmetry.space_group_name_H-M   'P 1'
#
loop_
_entity.id
_entity.type
_entity.pdbx_description
1 polymer ?
#
loop_
_entity_poly.entity_id
_entity_poly.type
_entity_poly.pdbx_seq_one_letter_code
_entity_poly.pdbx_strand_id
1 'polypeptide(L)'
;MRLSDVEWLDNEDKQCRDDRLQRLKWIIKEYPNIGLSLFHGGVKSHYLFEEARYCFVYGQYTASIMLSLSYVENSLATLLYASGTNDVRSARIVDLLKEAKEQALISESEFIVLDKVRRIRNPIAHFRTPDDEEDVENKAVKNGRHPYEVLETDAKTALKATFRVMARFSIAKQQD
;
A
#
# COMPACT_ATOMS: atom_id res chain seq x y z
N MET A 1 -24.37 -30.61 -2.58
CA MET A 1 -24.83 -30.13 -3.90
C MET A 1 -23.77 -29.14 -4.36
N ARG A 2 -23.03 -29.42 -5.44
CA ARG A 2 -22.03 -28.47 -5.98
C ARG A 2 -22.83 -27.40 -6.71
N LEU A 3 -22.70 -26.13 -6.33
CA LEU A 3 -23.15 -25.01 -7.15
C LEU A 3 -22.46 -25.13 -8.51
N SER A 4 -23.16 -24.81 -9.60
CA SER A 4 -22.48 -24.61 -10.89
C SER A 4 -21.47 -23.47 -10.77
N ASP A 5 -20.45 -23.46 -11.63
CA ASP A 5 -19.38 -22.45 -11.58
C ASP A 5 -19.96 -21.01 -11.62
N VAL A 6 -21.04 -20.81 -12.38
CA VAL A 6 -21.77 -19.53 -12.48
C VAL A 6 -22.50 -19.19 -11.18
N GLU A 7 -23.24 -20.13 -10.60
CA GLU A 7 -23.97 -19.89 -9.34
C GLU A 7 -23.01 -19.62 -8.17
N TRP A 8 -21.81 -20.19 -8.18
CA TRP A 8 -20.81 -19.90 -7.17
C TRP A 8 -20.32 -18.45 -7.29
N LEU A 9 -19.99 -18.00 -8.51
CA LEU A 9 -19.55 -16.62 -8.78
C LEU A 9 -20.65 -15.61 -8.43
N ASP A 10 -21.89 -15.84 -8.88
CA ASP A 10 -23.00 -14.93 -8.61
C ASP A 10 -23.29 -14.78 -7.11
N ASN A 11 -23.16 -15.88 -6.36
CA ASN A 11 -23.34 -15.85 -4.90
C ASN A 11 -22.22 -15.10 -4.20
N GLU A 12 -20.96 -15.30 -4.61
CA GLU A 12 -19.81 -14.58 -4.06
C GLU A 12 -19.93 -13.08 -4.36
N ASP A 13 -20.24 -12.73 -5.61
CA ASP A 13 -20.40 -11.34 -6.02
C ASP A 13 -21.52 -10.62 -5.26
N LYS A 14 -22.65 -11.31 -5.05
CA LYS A 14 -23.79 -10.78 -4.30
C LYS A 14 -23.45 -10.54 -2.83
N GLN A 15 -22.75 -11.47 -2.19
CA GLN A 15 -22.38 -11.36 -0.77
C GLN A 15 -21.32 -10.27 -0.54
N CYS A 16 -20.35 -10.15 -1.46
CA CYS A 16 -19.23 -9.23 -1.30
C CYS A 16 -19.50 -7.81 -1.84
N ARG A 17 -20.62 -7.57 -2.54
CA ARG A 17 -20.88 -6.30 -3.25
C ARG A 17 -20.87 -5.09 -2.33
N ASP A 18 -21.58 -5.14 -1.21
CA ASP A 18 -21.74 -3.99 -0.32
C ASP A 18 -20.42 -3.64 0.35
N ASP A 19 -19.67 -4.63 0.81
CA ASP A 19 -18.33 -4.43 1.38
C ASP A 19 -17.35 -3.83 0.36
N ARG A 20 -17.33 -4.36 -0.87
CA ARG A 20 -16.53 -3.78 -1.97
C ARG A 20 -16.92 -2.33 -2.23
N LEU A 21 -18.20 -2.01 -2.22
CA LEU A 21 -18.69 -0.64 -2.39
C LEU A 21 -18.24 0.28 -1.26
N GLN A 22 -18.25 -0.17 0.00
CA GLN A 22 -17.75 0.64 1.13
C GLN A 22 -16.25 0.91 1.02
N ARG A 23 -15.45 -0.11 0.66
CA ARG A 23 -14.00 0.06 0.45
C ARG A 23 -13.71 0.97 -0.74
N LEU A 24 -14.48 0.87 -1.81
CA LEU A 24 -14.35 1.76 -2.97
C LEU A 24 -14.68 3.22 -2.60
N LYS A 25 -15.77 3.47 -1.85
CA LYS A 25 -16.10 4.80 -1.32
C LYS A 25 -14.97 5.37 -0.46
N TRP A 26 -14.35 4.52 0.37
CA TRP A 26 -13.19 4.92 1.16
C TRP A 26 -12.00 5.30 0.26
N ILE A 27 -11.68 4.51 -0.77
CA ILE A 27 -10.63 4.86 -1.74
C ILE A 27 -10.93 6.21 -2.39
N ILE A 28 -12.13 6.41 -2.92
CA ILE A 28 -12.51 7.65 -3.61
C ILE A 28 -12.34 8.87 -2.68
N LYS A 29 -12.73 8.73 -1.40
CA LYS A 29 -12.57 9.79 -0.40
C LYS A 29 -11.11 10.13 -0.11
N GLU A 30 -10.24 9.12 -0.08
CA GLU A 30 -8.82 9.28 0.27
C GLU A 30 -7.93 9.53 -0.95
N TYR A 31 -8.45 9.34 -2.16
CA TYR A 31 -7.71 9.52 -3.40
C TYR A 31 -7.26 10.98 -3.52
N PRO A 32 -5.97 11.22 -3.80
CA PRO A 32 -5.43 12.58 -3.83
C PRO A 32 -5.94 13.35 -5.05
N ASN A 33 -6.03 14.68 -4.92
CA ASN A 33 -6.42 15.55 -6.01
C ASN A 33 -5.28 15.76 -7.02
N ILE A 34 -5.13 14.81 -7.94
CA ILE A 34 -4.09 14.80 -8.98
C ILE A 34 -4.70 15.15 -10.33
N GLY A 35 -4.03 16.03 -11.08
CA GLY A 35 -4.39 16.37 -12.46
C GLY A 35 -3.76 15.40 -13.46
N LEU A 36 -2.46 15.14 -13.32
CA LEU A 36 -1.74 14.14 -14.12
C LEU A 36 -0.91 13.25 -13.21
N SER A 37 -1.22 11.95 -13.19
CA SER A 37 -0.51 10.94 -12.41
C SER A 37 0.79 10.55 -13.10
N LEU A 38 1.91 10.62 -12.37
CA LEU A 38 3.23 10.22 -12.87
C LEU A 38 3.71 8.96 -12.13
N PHE A 39 3.88 7.87 -12.88
CA PHE A 39 4.32 6.58 -12.36
C PHE A 39 5.83 6.41 -12.57
N HIS A 40 6.61 6.85 -11.59
CA HIS A 40 8.06 6.67 -11.55
C HIS A 40 8.38 5.18 -11.44
N GLY A 41 9.11 4.64 -12.42
CA GLY A 41 9.30 3.19 -12.61
C GLY A 41 8.42 2.58 -13.71
N GLY A 42 7.67 3.42 -14.43
CA GLY A 42 6.95 3.08 -15.64
C GLY A 42 5.74 2.17 -15.40
N VAL A 43 5.45 1.34 -16.40
CA VAL A 43 4.28 0.43 -16.41
C VAL A 43 4.22 -0.48 -15.18
N LYS A 44 5.38 -0.91 -14.67
CA LYS A 44 5.46 -1.73 -13.46
C LYS A 44 4.91 -1.00 -12.23
N SER A 45 5.34 0.23 -11.99
CA SER A 45 4.83 1.03 -10.87
C SER A 45 3.35 1.36 -11.02
N HIS A 46 2.88 1.55 -12.26
CA HIS A 46 1.44 1.70 -12.53
C HIS A 46 0.64 0.46 -12.12
N TYR A 47 1.07 -0.74 -12.50
CA TYR A 47 0.39 -1.99 -12.08
C TYR A 47 0.43 -2.20 -10.57
N LEU A 48 1.58 -1.98 -9.92
CA LEU A 48 1.68 -2.09 -8.45
C LEU A 48 0.70 -1.16 -7.74
N PHE A 49 0.53 0.06 -8.25
CA PHE A 49 -0.41 1.03 -7.72
C PHE A 49 -1.87 0.60 -7.90
N GLU A 50 -2.26 0.23 -9.13
CA GLU A 50 -3.63 -0.18 -9.44
C GLU A 50 -4.01 -1.46 -8.71
N GLU A 51 -3.15 -2.48 -8.74
CA GLU A 51 -3.41 -3.76 -8.09
C GLU A 51 -3.49 -3.62 -6.57
N ALA A 52 -2.68 -2.75 -5.94
CA ALA A 52 -2.80 -2.47 -4.51
C ALA A 52 -4.21 -1.97 -4.13
N ARG A 53 -4.81 -1.12 -4.99
CA ARG A 53 -6.18 -0.61 -4.82
C ARG A 53 -7.21 -1.70 -5.09
N TYR A 54 -7.06 -2.47 -6.16
CA TYR A 54 -7.97 -3.58 -6.46
C TYR A 54 -7.98 -4.61 -5.33
N CYS A 55 -6.82 -5.08 -4.88
CA CYS A 55 -6.72 -6.00 -3.75
C CYS A 55 -7.42 -5.45 -2.50
N PHE A 56 -7.29 -4.15 -2.21
CA PHE A 56 -8.00 -3.53 -1.10
C PHE A 56 -9.52 -3.59 -1.26
N VAL A 57 -10.05 -3.20 -2.43
CA VAL A 57 -11.50 -3.27 -2.70
C VAL A 57 -12.02 -4.69 -2.49
N TYR A 58 -11.29 -5.69 -2.97
CA TYR A 58 -11.64 -7.11 -2.84
C TYR A 58 -11.29 -7.73 -1.48
N GLY A 59 -10.85 -6.94 -0.49
CA GLY A 59 -10.60 -7.44 0.86
C GLY A 59 -9.33 -8.31 0.99
N GLN A 60 -8.44 -8.29 0.00
CA GLN A 60 -7.15 -8.97 -0.03
C GLN A 60 -6.07 -8.07 0.61
N TYR A 61 -6.20 -7.81 1.91
CA TYR A 61 -5.43 -6.77 2.59
C TYR A 61 -3.93 -7.03 2.65
N THR A 62 -3.50 -8.28 2.84
CA THR A 62 -2.07 -8.63 2.83
C THR A 62 -1.43 -8.31 1.48
N ALA A 63 -2.08 -8.67 0.37
CA ALA A 63 -1.65 -8.33 -0.97
C ALA A 63 -1.62 -6.80 -1.19
N SER A 64 -2.66 -6.09 -0.75
CA SER A 64 -2.70 -4.63 -0.83
C SER A 64 -1.53 -3.97 -0.09
N ILE A 65 -1.18 -4.44 1.10
CA ILE A 65 -0.02 -3.94 1.88
C ILE A 65 1.30 -4.21 1.14
N MET A 66 1.49 -5.43 0.62
CA MET A 66 2.70 -5.83 -0.11
C MET A 66 2.91 -5.00 -1.37
N LEU A 67 1.85 -4.82 -2.17
CA LEU A 67 1.89 -4.06 -3.41
C LEU A 67 2.06 -2.56 -3.14
N SER A 68 1.42 -2.03 -2.09
CA SER A 68 1.58 -0.63 -1.66
C SER A 68 3.04 -0.30 -1.36
N LEU A 69 3.72 -1.13 -0.55
CA LEU A 69 5.13 -0.91 -0.24
C LEU A 69 6.02 -1.13 -1.46
N SER A 70 5.72 -2.12 -2.30
CA SER A 70 6.46 -2.36 -3.55
C SER A 70 6.39 -1.15 -4.49
N TYR A 71 5.22 -0.50 -4.59
CA TYR A 71 5.06 0.75 -5.35
C TYR A 71 5.94 1.87 -4.80
N VAL A 72 5.93 2.07 -3.47
CA VAL A 72 6.77 3.08 -2.80
C VAL A 72 8.25 2.81 -3.09
N GLU A 73 8.68 1.57 -2.92
CA GLU A 73 10.07 1.14 -3.14
C GLU A 73 10.52 1.43 -4.58
N ASN A 74 9.73 1.01 -5.56
CA ASN A 74 10.05 1.22 -6.97
C ASN A 74 10.05 2.69 -7.37
N SER A 75 9.14 3.48 -6.80
CA SER A 75 9.08 4.92 -7.05
C SER A 75 10.32 5.62 -6.51
N LEU A 76 10.69 5.36 -5.25
CA LEU A 76 11.86 5.96 -4.62
C LEU A 76 13.17 5.50 -5.27
N ALA A 77 13.33 4.21 -5.55
CA ALA A 77 14.52 3.70 -6.23
C ALA A 77 14.71 4.36 -7.60
N THR A 78 13.63 4.53 -8.37
CA THR A 78 13.69 5.20 -9.67
C THR A 78 14.06 6.67 -9.53
N LEU A 79 13.48 7.38 -8.57
CA LEU A 79 13.76 8.80 -8.33
C LEU A 79 15.22 9.01 -7.88
N LEU A 80 15.69 8.20 -6.93
CA LEU A 80 17.08 8.25 -6.47
C LEU A 80 18.08 7.95 -7.59
N TYR A 81 17.78 6.97 -8.45
CA TYR A 81 18.59 6.68 -9.63
C TYR A 81 18.62 7.87 -10.59
N ALA A 82 17.47 8.49 -10.86
CA ALA A 82 17.38 9.68 -11.71
C ALA A 82 18.13 10.88 -11.12
N SER A 83 18.24 10.98 -9.79
CA SER A 83 19.04 11.99 -9.08
C SER A 83 20.55 11.69 -9.06
N GLY A 84 21.01 10.60 -9.68
CA GLY A 84 22.44 10.24 -9.77
C GLY A 84 22.93 9.22 -8.74
N THR A 85 22.02 8.63 -7.95
CA THR A 85 22.36 7.58 -6.97
C THR A 85 22.52 6.24 -7.69
N ASN A 86 23.76 5.76 -7.82
CA ASN A 86 24.05 4.56 -8.62
C ASN A 86 23.82 3.24 -7.88
N ASP A 87 23.76 3.24 -6.54
CA ASP A 87 23.64 2.02 -5.71
C ASP A 87 22.20 1.69 -5.28
N VAL A 88 21.23 1.87 -6.18
CA VAL A 88 19.81 1.57 -5.88
C VAL A 88 19.39 0.13 -6.17
N ARG A 89 20.20 -0.65 -6.90
CA ARG A 89 19.78 -1.93 -7.51
C ARG A 89 19.49 -3.04 -6.49
N SER A 90 20.11 -2.98 -5.31
CA SER A 90 19.94 -3.95 -4.22
C SER A 90 19.71 -3.28 -2.87
N ALA A 91 19.38 -1.99 -2.87
CA ALA A 91 19.12 -1.25 -1.65
C ALA A 91 17.87 -1.80 -0.96
N ARG A 92 17.95 -2.02 0.35
CA ARG A 92 16.76 -2.39 1.11
C ARG A 92 15.86 -1.16 1.20
N ILE A 93 14.55 -1.36 1.30
CA ILE A 93 13.59 -0.25 1.47
C ILE A 93 13.97 0.73 2.59
N VAL A 94 14.55 0.26 3.70
CA VAL A 94 15.00 1.16 4.79
C VAL A 94 16.15 2.08 4.34
N ASP A 95 17.03 1.58 3.48
CA ASP A 95 18.16 2.35 2.95
C ASP A 95 17.64 3.38 1.93
N LEU A 96 16.70 2.99 1.05
CA LEU A 96 16.02 3.89 0.12
C LEU A 96 15.26 5.03 0.84
N LEU A 97 14.57 4.72 1.94
CA LEU A 97 13.83 5.73 2.72
C LEU A 97 14.77 6.74 3.37
N LYS A 98 15.90 6.28 3.93
CA LYS A 98 16.91 7.16 4.53
C LYS A 98 17.53 8.07 3.49
N GLU A 99 17.97 7.49 2.37
CA GLU A 99 18.57 8.25 1.27
C GLU A 99 17.58 9.28 0.70
N ALA A 100 16.32 8.88 0.46
CA ALA A 100 15.30 9.81 -0.02
C ALA A 100 15.04 10.96 0.96
N LYS A 101 15.14 10.72 2.27
CA LYS A 101 15.05 11.78 3.29
C LYS A 101 16.29 12.67 3.28
N GLU A 102 17.48 12.09 3.20
CA GLU A 102 18.77 12.82 3.19
C GLU A 102 18.88 13.73 1.95
N GLN A 103 18.40 13.28 0.79
CA GLN A 103 18.31 14.08 -0.44
C GLN A 103 17.09 15.02 -0.48
N ALA A 104 16.32 15.12 0.61
CA ALA A 104 15.09 15.92 0.69
C ALA A 104 14.00 15.57 -0.36
N LEU A 105 14.09 14.38 -0.98
CA LEU A 105 13.04 13.86 -1.86
C LEU A 105 11.76 13.60 -1.08
N ILE A 106 11.86 13.25 0.21
CA ILE A 106 10.74 13.17 1.16
C ILE A 106 11.07 13.93 2.45
N SER A 107 10.03 14.42 3.13
CA SER A 107 10.11 15.05 4.44
C SER A 107 10.27 14.02 5.57
N GLU A 108 10.65 14.49 6.76
CA GLU A 108 10.70 13.62 7.95
C GLU A 108 9.33 13.01 8.29
N SER A 109 8.26 13.79 8.13
CA SER A 109 6.91 13.31 8.37
C SER A 109 6.51 12.17 7.42
N GLU A 110 6.97 12.23 6.17
CA GLU A 110 6.74 11.18 5.18
C GLU A 110 7.61 9.96 5.47
N PHE A 111 8.88 10.16 5.86
CA PHE A 111 9.75 9.07 6.30
C PHE A 111 9.10 8.25 7.42
N ILE A 112 8.58 8.89 8.47
CA ILE A 112 7.92 8.22 9.59
C ILE A 112 6.72 7.38 9.11
N VAL A 113 5.92 7.93 8.18
CA VAL A 113 4.75 7.24 7.64
C VAL A 113 5.15 6.03 6.79
N LEU A 114 6.15 6.18 5.92
CA LEU A 114 6.61 5.12 5.04
C LEU A 114 7.34 4.01 5.82
N ASP A 115 8.12 4.37 6.84
CA ASP A 115 8.75 3.39 7.73
C ASP A 115 7.70 2.62 8.54
N LYS A 116 6.60 3.27 8.95
CA LYS A 116 5.45 2.56 9.55
C LYS A 116 4.88 1.51 8.60
N VAL A 117 4.71 1.80 7.31
CA VAL A 117 4.22 0.82 6.33
C VAL A 117 5.19 -0.34 6.16
N ARG A 118 6.51 -0.06 6.15
CA ARG A 118 7.53 -1.12 6.17
C ARG A 118 7.38 -2.03 7.38
N ARG A 119 7.22 -1.46 8.58
CA ARG A 119 7.00 -2.23 9.82
C ARG A 119 5.73 -3.08 9.78
N ILE A 120 4.64 -2.53 9.26
CA ILE A 120 3.38 -3.27 9.01
C ILE A 120 3.60 -4.45 8.06
N ARG A 121 4.38 -4.26 6.99
CA ARG A 121 4.65 -5.30 6.00
C ARG A 121 5.54 -6.42 6.53
N ASN A 122 6.54 -6.08 7.35
CA ASN A 122 7.53 -7.06 7.81
C ASN A 122 6.94 -8.37 8.38
N PRO A 123 5.96 -8.37 9.32
CA PRO A 123 5.35 -9.60 9.82
C PRO A 123 4.56 -10.37 8.77
N ILE A 124 4.12 -9.73 7.68
CA ILE A 124 3.43 -10.39 6.57
C ILE A 124 4.43 -11.11 5.66
N ALA A 125 5.57 -10.48 5.38
CA ALA A 125 6.56 -11.00 4.43
C ALA A 125 7.62 -11.90 5.06
N HIS A 126 7.82 -11.82 6.37
CA HIS A 126 8.90 -12.50 7.08
C HIS A 126 8.35 -13.19 8.32
N PHE A 127 8.91 -14.36 8.61
CA PHE A 127 8.62 -15.11 9.83
C PHE A 127 8.88 -14.26 11.07
N ARG A 128 7.92 -14.26 12.00
CA ARG A 128 8.02 -13.65 13.33
C ARG A 128 7.80 -14.70 14.41
N THR A 129 8.37 -14.43 15.59
CA THR A 129 8.11 -15.26 16.77
C THR A 129 6.72 -14.95 17.33
N PRO A 130 6.06 -15.91 18.02
CA PRO A 130 4.71 -15.70 18.55
C PRO A 130 4.55 -14.54 19.55
N ASP A 131 5.66 -14.07 20.14
CA ASP A 131 5.72 -12.95 21.09
C ASP A 131 5.97 -11.59 20.41
N ASP A 132 6.17 -11.54 19.08
CA ASP A 132 6.38 -10.29 18.35
C ASP A 132 5.13 -9.40 18.45
N GLU A 133 5.28 -8.20 19.00
CA GLU A 133 4.17 -7.25 19.15
C GLU A 133 3.67 -6.70 17.81
N GLU A 134 4.44 -6.83 16.74
CA GLU A 134 4.05 -6.42 15.39
C GLU A 134 3.28 -7.50 14.64
N ASP A 135 3.17 -8.70 15.19
CA ASP A 135 2.42 -9.81 14.61
C ASP A 135 0.90 -9.51 14.56
N VAL A 136 0.22 -10.03 13.54
CA VAL A 136 -1.20 -9.68 13.29
C VAL A 136 -2.09 -10.23 14.40
N GLU A 137 -1.82 -11.45 14.85
CA GLU A 137 -2.55 -12.15 15.90
C GLU A 137 -2.33 -11.46 17.24
N ASN A 138 -1.08 -11.10 17.55
CA ASN A 138 -0.76 -10.35 18.78
C ASN A 138 -1.45 -8.97 18.78
N LYS A 139 -1.38 -8.22 17.66
CA LYS A 139 -2.12 -6.96 17.51
C LYS A 139 -3.62 -7.13 17.67
N ALA A 140 -4.20 -8.20 17.15
CA ALA A 140 -5.64 -8.49 17.26
C ALA A 140 -6.04 -8.71 18.71
N VAL A 141 -5.30 -9.57 19.43
CA VAL A 141 -5.53 -9.86 20.86
C VAL A 141 -5.36 -8.59 21.70
N LYS A 142 -4.25 -7.86 21.54
CA LYS A 142 -3.94 -6.64 22.32
C LYS A 142 -4.99 -5.54 22.14
N ASN A 143 -5.56 -5.42 20.94
CA ASN A 143 -6.55 -4.38 20.63
C ASN A 143 -8.00 -4.84 20.79
N GLY A 144 -8.26 -6.11 21.13
CA GLY A 144 -9.61 -6.67 21.21
C GLY A 144 -10.36 -6.61 19.87
N ARG A 145 -9.66 -6.85 18.75
CA ARG A 145 -10.21 -6.75 17.39
C ARG A 145 -10.06 -8.06 16.64
N HIS A 146 -10.90 -8.26 15.62
CA HIS A 146 -10.73 -9.40 14.72
C HIS A 146 -9.48 -9.19 13.84
N PRO A 147 -8.64 -10.22 13.58
CA PRO A 147 -7.43 -10.09 12.76
C PRO A 147 -7.67 -9.44 11.39
N TYR A 148 -8.82 -9.74 10.78
CA TYR A 148 -9.22 -9.14 9.51
C TYR A 148 -9.39 -7.62 9.56
N GLU A 149 -9.91 -7.07 10.67
CA GLU A 149 -10.06 -5.62 10.87
C GLU A 149 -8.71 -4.92 11.11
N VAL A 150 -7.78 -5.63 11.77
CA VAL A 150 -6.40 -5.18 11.94
C VAL A 150 -5.73 -5.07 10.57
N LEU A 151 -5.83 -6.11 9.74
CA LEU A 151 -5.30 -6.12 8.38
C LEU A 151 -5.95 -5.03 7.51
N GLU A 152 -7.25 -4.78 7.64
CA GLU A 152 -7.91 -3.68 6.94
C GLU A 152 -7.30 -2.32 7.33
N THR A 153 -7.10 -2.10 8.63
CA THR A 153 -6.51 -0.85 9.16
C THR A 153 -5.08 -0.66 8.67
N ASP A 154 -4.31 -1.74 8.64
CA ASP A 154 -2.94 -1.78 8.15
C ASP A 154 -2.89 -1.51 6.64
N ALA A 155 -3.80 -2.09 5.85
CA ALA A 155 -3.94 -1.82 4.42
C ALA A 155 -4.38 -0.39 4.11
N LYS A 156 -5.29 0.19 4.91
CA LYS A 156 -5.66 1.62 4.82
C LYS A 156 -4.45 2.51 5.06
N THR A 157 -3.60 2.15 6.03
CA THR A 157 -2.35 2.89 6.31
C THR A 157 -1.39 2.81 5.13
N ALA A 158 -1.20 1.62 4.56
CA ALA A 158 -0.35 1.39 3.39
C ALA A 158 -0.83 2.18 2.17
N LEU A 159 -2.12 2.10 1.82
CA LEU A 159 -2.70 2.81 0.67
C LEU A 159 -2.63 4.33 0.82
N LYS A 160 -2.89 4.87 2.02
CA LYS A 160 -2.71 6.32 2.26
C LYS A 160 -1.27 6.76 2.01
N ALA A 161 -0.29 5.94 2.38
CA ALA A 161 1.12 6.25 2.10
C ALA A 161 1.42 6.17 0.60
N THR A 162 0.89 5.17 -0.10
CA THR A 162 0.95 5.05 -1.56
C THR A 162 0.35 6.27 -2.27
N PHE A 163 -0.82 6.73 -1.83
CA PHE A 163 -1.46 7.95 -2.35
C PHE A 163 -0.61 9.20 -2.12
N ARG A 164 0.03 9.32 -0.95
CA ARG A 164 0.95 10.43 -0.66
C ARG A 164 2.15 10.44 -1.59
N VAL A 165 2.79 9.29 -1.79
CA VAL A 165 3.92 9.16 -2.73
C VAL A 165 3.49 9.49 -4.15
N MET A 166 2.36 8.94 -4.61
CA MET A 166 1.82 9.25 -5.94
C MET A 166 1.57 10.76 -6.08
N ALA A 167 0.87 11.38 -5.13
CA ALA A 167 0.54 12.80 -5.18
C ALA A 167 1.78 13.70 -5.18
N ARG A 168 2.76 13.37 -4.34
CA ARG A 168 4.00 14.14 -4.19
C ARG A 168 4.78 14.25 -5.49
N PHE A 169 4.83 13.16 -6.25
CA PHE A 169 5.59 13.08 -7.48
C PHE A 169 4.71 13.24 -8.73
N SER A 170 3.45 13.63 -8.58
CA SER A 170 2.52 13.89 -9.68
C SER A 170 2.19 15.37 -9.80
N ILE A 171 1.48 15.75 -10.87
CA ILE A 171 1.07 17.14 -11.08
C ILE A 171 -0.32 17.34 -10.48
N ALA A 172 -0.45 18.30 -9.55
CA ALA A 172 -1.71 18.68 -8.92
C ALA A 172 -2.71 19.26 -9.95
N LYS A 173 -4.02 19.13 -9.71
CA LYS A 173 -5.01 19.87 -10.49
C LYS A 173 -4.84 21.37 -10.26
N GLN A 174 -4.88 22.15 -11.32
CA GLN A 174 -5.08 23.60 -11.20
C GLN A 174 -6.47 23.83 -10.60
N GLN A 175 -6.56 24.73 -9.62
CA GLN A 175 -7.85 25.20 -9.11
C GLN A 175 -8.35 26.26 -10.09
N ASP A 176 -9.44 25.95 -10.79
CA ASP A 176 -10.22 26.92 -11.57
C ASP A 176 -11.01 27.84 -10.62
#